data_AF-A0A450Z7I1-F1
#
_entry.id   AF-A0A450Z7I1-F1
#
_cell.length_a   1.000
_cell.length_b   1.000
_cell.length_c   1.000
_cell.angle_alpha   90.00
_cell.angle_beta   90.00
_cell.angle_gamma   90.00
#
_symmetry.space_group_name_H-M   'P 1'
#
loop_
_entity.id
_entity.type
_entity.pdbx_description
1 polymer ?
#
loop_
_entity_poly.entity_id
_entity_poly.type
_entity_poly.pdbx_seq_one_letter_code
_entity_poly.pdbx_strand_id
1 'polypeptide(L)'
;TYKGLKAWQEKIKKEVVKNLKVQTPQGFVRYFEKGTNQWSLENEALNLPIQGGAAESILKALKHIGEKLNWEKAQIINCIHDEIIIESDDDYVEEAGKILEEGMIQGFLDVFPKGCTRDLVEVGTGKNWAEAK
;
A
#
# COMPACT_ATOMS: atom_id res chain seq x y z
N THR A 1 -13.92 -13.00 17.06
CA THR A 1 -14.26 -11.67 16.50
C THR A 1 -13.25 -10.63 16.97
N TYR A 2 -12.66 -9.86 16.05
CA TYR A 2 -11.70 -8.79 16.37
C TYR A 2 -12.42 -7.55 16.89
N LYS A 3 -12.45 -7.36 18.22
CA LYS A 3 -13.20 -6.27 18.87
C LYS A 3 -12.74 -4.87 18.40
N GLY A 4 -11.43 -4.70 18.15
CA GLY A 4 -10.87 -3.45 17.65
C GLY A 4 -11.37 -3.06 16.26
N LEU A 5 -11.50 -4.03 15.35
CA LEU A 5 -12.03 -3.79 14.00
C LEU A 5 -13.48 -3.31 14.07
N LYS A 6 -14.33 -3.98 14.87
CA LYS A 6 -15.73 -3.59 15.03
C LYS A 6 -15.86 -2.17 15.60
N ALA A 7 -15.09 -1.85 16.64
CA ALA A 7 -15.08 -0.52 17.24
C ALA A 7 -14.64 0.56 16.24
N TRP A 8 -13.63 0.27 15.42
CA TRP A 8 -13.19 1.16 14.35
C TRP A 8 -14.28 1.37 13.29
N GLN A 9 -14.94 0.30 12.82
CA GLN A 9 -16.01 0.40 11.83
C GLN A 9 -17.18 1.25 12.33
N GLU A 10 -17.61 1.02 13.57
CA GLU A 10 -18.69 1.81 14.20
C GLU A 10 -18.31 3.28 14.35
N LYS A 11 -17.04 3.59 14.67
CA LYS A 11 -16.53 4.96 14.74
C LYS A 11 -16.60 5.65 13.37
N ILE A 12 -16.05 5.03 12.33
CA ILE A 12 -16.00 5.63 10.98
C ILE A 12 -17.41 5.89 10.44
N LYS A 13 -18.34 4.94 10.61
CA LYS A 13 -19.74 5.11 10.19
C LYS A 13 -20.41 6.32 10.87
N LYS A 14 -20.20 6.49 12.18
CA LYS A 14 -20.73 7.64 12.92
C LYS A 14 -20.10 8.96 12.45
N GLU A 15 -18.80 8.98 12.22
CA GLU A 15 -18.07 10.18 11.80
C GLU A 15 -18.43 10.63 10.38
N VAL A 16 -18.57 9.70 9.43
CA VAL A 16 -18.86 10.05 8.03
C VAL A 16 -20.29 10.60 7.86
N VAL A 17 -21.28 10.06 8.58
CA VAL A 17 -22.67 10.57 8.53
C VAL A 17 -22.75 12.02 9.02
N LYS A 18 -21.91 12.39 9.99
CA LYS A 18 -21.86 13.75 10.53
C LYS A 18 -21.07 14.71 9.64
N ASN A 19 -19.92 14.26 9.12
CA ASN A 19 -18.92 15.14 8.53
C ASN A 19 -18.87 15.09 7.00
N LEU A 20 -19.53 14.11 6.37
CA LEU A 20 -19.52 13.84 4.93
C LEU A 20 -18.10 13.80 4.34
N LYS A 21 -17.15 13.26 5.09
CA LYS A 21 -15.78 13.05 4.64
C LYS A 21 -15.12 11.88 5.36
N VAL A 22 -14.10 11.31 4.72
CA VAL A 22 -13.23 10.28 5.29
C VAL A 22 -11.80 10.48 4.80
N GLN A 23 -10.82 10.02 5.57
CA GLN A 23 -9.40 10.23 5.30
C GLN A 23 -8.61 8.93 5.31
N THR A 24 -7.61 8.85 4.46
CA THR A 24 -6.58 7.80 4.48
C THR A 24 -5.55 8.06 5.59
N PRO A 25 -4.69 7.08 5.93
CA PRO A 25 -3.65 7.27 6.94
C PRO A 25 -2.70 8.45 6.70
N GLN A 26 -2.30 8.73 5.45
CA GLN A 26 -1.45 9.88 5.12
C GLN A 26 -2.24 11.17 4.84
N GLY A 27 -3.56 11.16 5.05
CA GLY A 27 -4.38 12.37 5.09
C GLY A 27 -5.05 12.77 3.79
N PHE A 28 -5.05 11.93 2.74
CA PHE A 28 -5.90 12.15 1.58
C PHE A 28 -7.38 12.18 2.02
N VAL A 29 -8.10 13.21 1.63
CA VAL A 29 -9.49 13.43 2.07
C VAL A 29 -10.43 13.19 0.91
N ARG A 30 -11.42 12.33 1.12
CA ARG A 30 -12.58 12.21 0.25
C ARG A 30 -13.79 12.86 0.88
N TYR A 31 -14.44 13.74 0.14
CA TYR A 31 -15.71 14.35 0.50
C TYR A 31 -16.87 13.60 -0.17
N PHE A 32 -18.02 13.61 0.49
CA PHE A 32 -19.26 13.03 0.01
C PHE A 32 -20.31 14.10 -0.21
N GLU A 33 -21.16 13.90 -1.20
CA GLU A 33 -22.26 14.82 -1.48
C GLU A 33 -23.35 14.71 -0.43
N LYS A 34 -23.99 15.85 -0.14
CA LYS A 34 -25.15 15.84 0.74
C LYS A 34 -26.29 15.09 0.04
N GLY A 35 -26.85 14.08 0.71
CA GLY A 35 -27.91 13.24 0.15
C GLY A 35 -27.42 11.92 -0.45
N THR A 36 -26.10 11.64 -0.43
CA THR A 36 -25.59 10.29 -0.69
C THR A 36 -26.30 9.28 0.21
N ASN A 37 -26.76 8.17 -0.37
CA ASN A 37 -27.42 7.11 0.38
C ASN A 37 -26.49 6.58 1.50
N GLN A 38 -27.04 6.41 2.70
CA GLN A 38 -26.25 6.04 3.88
C GLN A 38 -25.48 4.73 3.72
N TRP A 39 -26.06 3.72 3.05
CA TRP A 39 -25.35 2.46 2.81
C TRP A 39 -24.12 2.65 1.92
N SER A 40 -24.25 3.44 0.85
CA SER A 40 -23.11 3.77 -0.03
C SER A 40 -22.04 4.56 0.72
N LEU A 41 -22.46 5.59 1.44
CA LEU A 41 -21.60 6.45 2.26
C LEU A 41 -20.78 5.63 3.27
N GLU A 42 -21.43 4.76 4.03
CA GLU A 42 -20.77 3.95 5.04
C GLU A 42 -19.80 2.93 4.44
N ASN A 43 -20.18 2.23 3.37
CA ASN A 43 -19.29 1.22 2.76
C ASN A 43 -18.05 1.86 2.16
N GLU A 44 -18.22 2.99 1.46
CA GLU A 44 -17.10 3.70 0.86
C GLU A 44 -16.19 4.32 1.92
N ALA A 45 -16.74 4.84 3.00
CA ALA A 45 -15.96 5.36 4.12
C ALA A 45 -15.20 4.28 4.87
N LEU A 46 -15.71 3.05 4.94
CA LEU A 46 -14.97 1.93 5.49
C LEU A 46 -13.87 1.42 4.56
N ASN A 47 -14.11 1.48 3.25
CA ASN A 47 -13.17 0.95 2.26
C ASN A 47 -11.98 1.89 2.03
N LEU A 48 -12.22 3.20 1.88
CA LEU A 48 -11.20 4.16 1.47
C LEU A 48 -9.94 4.16 2.36
N PRO A 49 -10.02 4.17 3.72
CA PRO A 49 -8.82 4.19 4.54
C PRO A 49 -7.97 2.92 4.39
N ILE A 50 -8.59 1.79 4.07
CA ILE A 50 -7.91 0.51 3.91
C ILE A 50 -7.21 0.45 2.55
N GLN A 51 -7.96 0.66 1.46
CA GLN A 51 -7.38 0.62 0.10
C GLN A 51 -6.42 1.78 -0.15
N GLY A 52 -6.78 2.98 0.31
CA GLY A 52 -5.93 4.16 0.22
C GLY A 52 -4.65 4.01 1.04
N GLY A 53 -4.73 3.43 2.25
CA GLY A 53 -3.53 3.13 3.04
C GLY A 53 -2.59 2.14 2.35
N ALA A 54 -3.13 1.09 1.72
CA ALA A 54 -2.33 0.16 0.92
C ALA A 54 -1.67 0.85 -0.28
N ALA A 55 -2.41 1.69 -1.02
CA ALA A 55 -1.86 2.46 -2.13
C ALA A 55 -0.77 3.45 -1.67
N GLU A 56 -0.97 4.11 -0.53
CA GLU A 56 0.02 4.99 0.10
C GLU A 56 1.31 4.23 0.44
N SER A 57 1.20 3.01 0.98
CA SER A 57 2.37 2.18 1.30
C SER A 57 3.18 1.83 0.04
N ILE A 58 2.50 1.49 -1.05
CA ILE A 58 3.17 1.18 -2.32
C ILE A 58 3.81 2.42 -2.96
N LEU A 59 3.14 3.57 -2.92
CA LEU A 59 3.74 4.83 -3.40
C LEU A 59 4.99 5.21 -2.60
N LYS A 60 4.98 5.00 -1.28
CA LYS A 60 6.17 5.18 -0.44
C LYS A 60 7.26 4.16 -0.75
N ALA A 61 6.88 2.89 -0.98
CA ALA A 61 7.83 1.85 -1.36
C ALA A 61 8.54 2.19 -2.68
N LEU A 62 7.80 2.60 -3.72
CA LEU A 62 8.37 3.02 -5.00
C LEU A 62 9.39 4.16 -4.83
N LYS A 63 9.13 5.12 -3.93
CA LYS A 63 10.08 6.18 -3.60
C LYS A 63 11.37 5.59 -3.02
N HIS A 64 11.27 4.76 -1.97
CA HIS A 64 12.44 4.18 -1.29
C HIS A 64 13.26 3.27 -2.21
N ILE A 65 12.60 2.47 -3.05
CA ILE A 65 13.24 1.63 -4.07
C ILE A 65 13.98 2.53 -5.07
N GLY A 66 13.29 3.53 -5.63
CA GLY A 66 13.86 4.40 -6.64
C GLY A 66 15.03 5.26 -6.17
N GLU A 67 15.11 5.59 -4.88
CA GLU A 67 16.24 6.30 -4.27
C GLU A 67 17.49 5.42 -4.11
N LYS A 68 17.34 4.08 -4.09
CA LYS A 68 18.43 3.12 -3.87
C LYS A 68 18.83 2.31 -5.11
N LEU A 69 17.90 2.11 -6.04
CA LEU A 69 18.10 1.28 -7.22
C LEU A 69 19.18 1.88 -8.14
N ASN A 70 20.10 1.05 -8.61
CA ASN A 70 20.99 1.43 -9.69
C ASN A 70 20.23 1.38 -11.02
N TRP A 71 19.76 2.53 -11.48
CA TRP A 71 18.98 2.68 -12.72
C TRP A 71 19.74 2.31 -14.00
N GLU A 72 21.08 2.19 -13.97
CA GLU A 72 21.82 1.68 -15.13
C GLU A 72 21.75 0.15 -15.25
N LYS A 73 21.45 -0.55 -14.13
CA LYS A 73 21.43 -2.01 -14.04
C LYS A 73 20.05 -2.61 -13.82
N ALA A 74 19.07 -1.80 -13.38
CA ALA A 74 17.71 -2.26 -13.12
C ALA A 74 16.68 -1.16 -13.36
N GLN A 75 15.45 -1.58 -13.67
CA GLN A 75 14.32 -0.72 -13.95
C GLN A 75 13.07 -1.28 -13.30
N ILE A 76 12.27 -0.41 -12.67
CA ILE A 76 10.90 -0.77 -12.24
C ILE A 76 10.03 -0.79 -13.50
N ILE A 77 9.60 -1.97 -13.94
CA ILE A 77 8.85 -2.12 -15.19
C ILE A 77 7.33 -2.20 -14.97
N ASN A 78 6.88 -2.57 -13.77
CA ASN A 78 5.46 -2.64 -13.45
C ASN A 78 5.17 -2.51 -11.95
N CYS A 79 3.96 -2.07 -11.63
CA CYS A 79 3.42 -2.00 -10.28
C CYS A 79 1.94 -2.42 -10.32
N ILE A 80 1.63 -3.61 -9.81
CA ILE A 80 0.31 -4.22 -9.83
C ILE A 80 -0.20 -4.32 -8.40
N HIS A 81 -0.93 -3.31 -7.95
CA HIS A 81 -1.39 -3.22 -6.56
C HIS A 81 -0.23 -3.35 -5.57
N ASP A 82 -0.10 -4.48 -4.89
CA ASP A 82 0.90 -4.81 -3.90
C ASP A 82 2.16 -5.49 -4.47
N GLU A 83 2.23 -5.71 -5.78
CA GLU A 83 3.33 -6.35 -6.48
C GLU A 83 4.14 -5.34 -7.30
N ILE A 84 5.47 -5.34 -7.15
CA ILE A 84 6.38 -4.49 -7.93
C ILE A 84 7.32 -5.39 -8.73
N ILE A 85 7.41 -5.12 -10.04
CA ILE A 85 8.27 -5.89 -10.95
C ILE A 85 9.49 -5.05 -11.33
N ILE A 86 10.66 -5.61 -11.07
CA ILE A 86 11.95 -5.01 -11.43
C ILE A 86 12.62 -5.91 -12.47
N GLU A 87 12.98 -5.33 -13.62
CA GLU A 87 13.91 -5.94 -14.56
C GLU A 87 15.32 -5.55 -14.14
N SER A 88 16.26 -6.50 -14.13
CA SER A 88 17.63 -6.29 -13.67
C SER A 88 18.62 -7.10 -14.50
N ASP A 89 19.84 -6.57 -14.63
CA ASP A 89 21.01 -7.33 -15.07
C ASP A 89 21.23 -8.53 -14.14
N ASP A 90 21.70 -9.65 -14.69
CA ASP A 90 21.92 -10.92 -13.97
C ASP A 90 22.88 -10.76 -12.77
N ASP A 91 23.85 -9.83 -12.85
CA ASP A 91 24.82 -9.58 -11.79
C ASP A 91 24.30 -8.66 -10.66
N TYR A 92 23.08 -8.14 -10.80
CA TYR A 92 22.45 -7.20 -9.86
C TYR A 92 21.13 -7.69 -9.27
N VAL A 93 20.61 -8.85 -9.72
CA VAL A 93 19.33 -9.43 -9.28
C VAL A 93 19.22 -9.56 -7.76
N GLU A 94 20.25 -10.08 -7.08
CA GLU A 94 20.21 -10.26 -5.62
C GLU A 94 20.14 -8.94 -4.87
N GLU A 95 20.84 -7.90 -5.36
CA GLU A 95 20.85 -6.59 -4.73
C GLU A 95 19.55 -5.83 -5.02
N ALA A 96 19.04 -5.90 -6.25
CA ALA A 96 17.73 -5.37 -6.61
C ALA A 96 16.61 -6.00 -5.75
N GLY A 97 16.68 -7.31 -5.50
CA GLY A 97 15.74 -8.03 -4.62
C GLY A 97 15.75 -7.53 -3.17
N LYS A 98 16.94 -7.27 -2.60
CA LYS A 98 17.06 -6.68 -1.26
C LYS A 98 16.51 -5.26 -1.20
N ILE A 99 16.82 -4.44 -2.21
CA ILE A 99 16.31 -3.06 -2.30
C ILE A 99 14.78 -3.05 -2.40
N LEU A 100 14.20 -3.98 -3.17
CA LEU A 100 12.76 -4.18 -3.28
C LEU A 100 12.14 -4.51 -1.92
N GLU A 101 12.66 -5.54 -1.24
CA GLU A 101 12.18 -5.97 0.08
C GLU A 101 12.24 -4.83 1.10
N GLU A 102 13.40 -4.21 1.25
CA GLU A 102 13.60 -3.11 2.20
C GLU A 102 12.70 -1.92 1.88
N GLY A 103 12.59 -1.56 0.60
CA GLY A 103 11.77 -0.44 0.16
C GLY A 103 10.28 -0.67 0.44
N MET A 104 9.78 -1.89 0.20
CA MET A 104 8.40 -2.26 0.53
C MET A 104 8.14 -2.24 2.04
N ILE A 105 9.06 -2.75 2.85
CA ILE A 105 8.95 -2.69 4.32
C ILE A 105 8.96 -1.23 4.82
N GLN A 106 9.87 -0.39 4.32
CA GLN A 106 9.95 1.01 4.69
C GLN A 106 8.70 1.78 4.26
N GLY A 107 8.21 1.54 3.04
CA GLY A 107 6.99 2.15 2.53
C GLY A 107 5.76 1.81 3.37
N PHE A 108 5.66 0.56 3.83
CA PHE A 108 4.63 0.15 4.78
C PHE A 108 4.76 0.87 6.13
N LEU A 109 5.96 0.92 6.71
CA LEU A 109 6.20 1.55 8.02
C LEU A 109 6.00 3.06 8.02
N ASP A 110 6.22 3.74 6.89
CA ASP A 110 5.91 5.17 6.73
C ASP A 110 4.41 5.46 6.90
N VAL A 111 3.57 4.49 6.53
CA VAL A 111 2.10 4.59 6.64
C VAL A 111 1.60 4.00 7.96
N PHE A 112 2.21 2.89 8.39
CA PHE A 112 1.84 2.14 9.59
C PHE A 112 3.08 1.91 10.50
N PRO A 113 3.54 2.91 11.27
CA PRO A 113 4.80 2.83 12.02
C PRO A 113 4.88 1.75 13.11
N LYS A 114 3.72 1.18 13.49
CA LYS A 114 3.60 0.09 14.47
C LYS A 114 3.08 -1.20 13.83
N GLY A 115 3.05 -1.26 12.50
CA GLY A 115 2.61 -2.43 11.75
C GLY A 115 3.58 -3.59 11.94
N CYS A 116 3.06 -4.82 11.80
CA CYS A 116 3.89 -6.01 11.82
C CYS A 116 4.57 -6.19 10.46
N THR A 117 5.88 -6.39 10.45
CA THR A 117 6.68 -6.58 9.22
C THR A 117 7.11 -8.03 9.00
N ARG A 118 6.73 -8.94 9.89
CA ARG A 118 7.06 -10.36 9.76
C ARG A 118 6.34 -10.93 8.54
N ASP A 119 7.11 -11.52 7.63
CA ASP A 119 6.64 -12.12 6.38
C ASP A 119 5.80 -11.14 5.54
N LEU A 120 6.17 -9.85 5.57
CA LEU A 120 5.42 -8.79 4.89
C LEU A 120 5.64 -8.78 3.37
N VAL A 121 6.83 -9.18 2.93
CA VAL A 121 7.25 -9.13 1.53
C VAL A 121 7.80 -10.50 1.14
N GLU A 122 7.41 -10.97 -0.03
CA GLU A 122 7.95 -12.15 -0.69
C GLU A 122 8.69 -11.69 -1.95
N VAL A 123 9.92 -12.15 -2.15
CA VAL A 123 10.74 -11.80 -3.30
C VAL A 123 11.03 -13.05 -4.11
N GLY A 124 10.48 -13.11 -5.32
CA GLY A 124 10.80 -14.11 -6.33
C GLY A 124 11.73 -13.55 -7.42
N THR A 125 12.42 -14.43 -8.13
CA THR A 125 13.29 -14.08 -9.27
C THR A 125 13.13 -15.12 -10.37
N GLY A 126 13.17 -14.69 -11.63
CA GLY A 126 12.93 -15.59 -12.76
C GLY A 126 13.20 -14.91 -14.09
N LYS A 127 13.25 -15.69 -15.18
CA LYS A 127 13.46 -15.14 -16.54
C LYS A 127 12.17 -14.64 -17.16
N ASN A 128 11.05 -14.85 -16.50
CA ASN A 128 9.74 -14.29 -16.83
C ASN A 128 8.95 -14.06 -15.55
N TRP A 129 7.84 -13.32 -15.67
CA TRP A 129 7.00 -12.95 -14.53
C TRP A 129 6.43 -14.18 -13.78
N ALA A 130 6.04 -15.25 -14.48
CA ALA A 130 5.48 -16.42 -13.82
C ALA A 130 6.49 -17.16 -12.93
N GLU A 131 7.78 -17.13 -13.30
CA GLU A 131 8.88 -17.70 -12.51
C GLU A 131 9.32 -16.78 -11.37
N ALA A 132 9.11 -15.46 -11.51
CA ALA A 132 9.54 -14.45 -10.56
C ALA A 132 8.50 -14.11 -9.48
N LYS A 133 7.31 -14.72 -9.53
CA LYS A 133 6.28 -14.60 -8.49
C LYS A 133 6.64 -15.33 -7.22
#